data_AF-A0A939HRE8-F1
#
_entry.id   AF-A0A939HRE8-F1
#
_cell.length_a   1.000
_cell.length_b   1.000
_cell.length_c   1.000
_cell.angle_alpha   90.00
_cell.angle_beta   90.00
_cell.angle_gamma   90.00
#
_symmetry.space_group_name_H-M   'P 1'
#
loop_
_entity.id
_entity.type
_entity.pdbx_description
1 polymer ?
#
loop_
_entity_poly.entity_id
_entity_poly.type
_entity_poly.pdbx_seq_one_letter_code
_entity_poly.pdbx_strand_id
1 'polypeptide(L)'
;METPDHDTPARPIRRRGKRTLTPAMMAARDELATPALAWPEKYDVLKVLGALPRAMGLTRAAWHLLIRMVEKTPAESWLMTGTPFIYAHNATLMGWTGLSLSSLRRAMRELTEARLLVACDGRNGQRGRRWQGEGGEKQVGFNLASLRYRWPQLLNLLEDERRRRSHVAFLRDAIADLNDRVRVLAEACDDLATAMEAARLLRLRLRTENLDRLGEYHDRLKELWHQVRTRPRPVDNPVQSSPGTVRKSAQCTPKMAPMGATSGTHYTESKNNQPSDVVVVAAKGRNRIETMRRAGHDDPDDDNPLREHSALGGFKGTAMFYLTICPA
;
A
#
# COMPACT_ATOMS: atom_id res chain seq x y z
N MET A 1 15.13 -53.31 1.39
CA MET A 1 15.37 -51.89 1.72
C MET A 1 14.43 -51.07 0.84
N GLU A 2 13.20 -50.88 1.30
CA GLU A 2 12.20 -50.05 0.61
C GLU A 2 12.19 -48.69 1.31
N THR A 3 12.53 -47.65 0.55
CA THR A 3 12.38 -46.24 0.96
C THR A 3 10.91 -45.85 0.80
N PRO A 4 10.22 -45.30 1.83
CA PRO A 4 8.86 -44.85 1.67
C PRO A 4 8.84 -43.52 0.94
N ASP A 5 8.16 -43.52 -0.20
CA ASP A 5 7.90 -42.37 -1.05
C ASP A 5 6.87 -41.45 -0.34
N HIS A 6 7.35 -40.37 0.27
CA HIS A 6 6.51 -39.35 0.90
C HIS A 6 6.71 -38.01 0.19
N ASP A 7 5.92 -37.77 -0.85
CA ASP A 7 5.40 -36.42 -1.14
C ASP A 7 4.28 -36.47 -2.19
N THR A 8 3.15 -37.10 -1.84
CA THR A 8 1.91 -36.87 -2.60
C THR A 8 1.25 -35.61 -2.05
N PRO A 9 1.15 -34.49 -2.80
CA PRO A 9 0.50 -33.30 -2.30
C PRO A 9 -0.97 -33.60 -1.99
N ALA A 10 -1.34 -33.44 -0.72
CA ALA A 10 -2.68 -33.74 -0.23
C ALA A 10 -3.75 -33.05 -1.09
N ARG A 11 -4.66 -33.84 -1.68
CA ARG A 11 -5.71 -33.31 -2.56
C ARG A 11 -6.64 -32.39 -1.78
N PRO A 12 -7.08 -31.26 -2.37
CA PRO A 12 -7.98 -30.32 -1.70
C PRO A 12 -9.33 -30.97 -1.40
N ILE A 13 -9.79 -30.86 -0.15
CA ILE A 13 -11.06 -31.46 0.31
C ILE A 13 -12.22 -30.57 -0.16
N ARG A 14 -13.10 -31.13 -1.00
CA ARG A 14 -14.34 -30.48 -1.45
C ARG A 14 -15.52 -31.04 -0.66
N ARG A 15 -16.22 -30.18 0.08
CA ARG A 15 -17.55 -30.48 0.64
C ARG A 15 -18.58 -29.61 -0.06
N ARG A 16 -19.69 -30.20 -0.55
CA ARG A 16 -20.75 -29.44 -1.23
C ARG A 16 -21.24 -28.29 -0.33
N GLY A 17 -21.35 -27.09 -0.90
CA GLY A 17 -21.77 -25.88 -0.17
C GLY A 17 -20.74 -25.28 0.78
N LYS A 18 -19.50 -25.82 0.86
CA LYS A 18 -18.42 -25.29 1.71
C LYS A 18 -17.20 -24.88 0.88
N ARG A 19 -16.36 -24.01 1.46
CA ARG A 19 -15.09 -23.60 0.87
C ARG A 19 -14.20 -24.83 0.66
N THR A 20 -13.57 -24.91 -0.50
CA THR A 20 -12.52 -25.91 -0.75
C THR A 20 -11.36 -25.63 0.19
N LEU A 21 -11.02 -26.60 1.04
CA LEU A 21 -9.89 -26.51 1.96
C LEU A 21 -8.64 -27.00 1.25
N THR A 22 -7.65 -26.12 1.15
CA THR A 22 -6.32 -26.48 0.66
C THR A 22 -5.44 -26.98 1.80
N PRO A 23 -4.35 -27.70 1.50
CA PRO A 23 -3.39 -28.12 2.52
C PRO A 23 -2.87 -26.97 3.37
N ALA A 24 -2.63 -25.81 2.77
CA ALA A 24 -2.20 -24.61 3.48
C ALA A 24 -3.25 -24.12 4.50
N MET A 25 -4.54 -24.13 4.13
CA MET A 25 -5.63 -23.77 5.04
C MET A 25 -5.78 -24.76 6.19
N MET A 26 -5.57 -26.06 5.94
CA MET A 26 -5.61 -27.08 6.99
C MET A 26 -4.45 -26.91 7.96
N ALA A 27 -3.22 -26.78 7.45
CA ALA A 27 -2.03 -26.55 8.27
C ALA A 27 -2.18 -25.29 9.14
N ALA A 28 -2.67 -24.18 8.58
CA ALA A 28 -2.91 -22.95 9.32
C ALA A 28 -3.94 -23.13 10.45
N ARG A 29 -4.93 -24.00 10.26
CA ARG A 29 -5.93 -24.32 11.29
C ARG A 29 -5.35 -25.21 12.38
N ASP A 30 -4.54 -26.19 12.00
CA ASP A 30 -3.90 -27.11 12.94
C ASP A 30 -2.88 -26.37 13.82
N GLU A 31 -2.14 -25.41 13.25
CA GLU A 31 -1.25 -24.50 13.99
C GLU A 31 -1.98 -23.78 15.13
N LEU A 32 -3.23 -23.35 14.94
CA LEU A 32 -4.00 -22.67 15.99
C LEU A 32 -4.30 -23.54 17.22
N ALA A 33 -4.13 -24.87 17.13
CA ALA A 33 -4.29 -25.78 18.28
C ALA A 33 -3.01 -25.88 19.13
N THR A 34 -1.89 -25.38 18.63
CA THR A 34 -0.60 -25.34 19.35
C THR A 34 -0.44 -23.99 20.08
N PRO A 35 0.54 -23.82 20.99
CA PRO A 35 0.87 -22.49 21.51
C PRO A 35 1.60 -21.66 20.45
N ALA A 36 1.26 -20.36 20.37
CA ALA A 36 1.89 -19.46 19.41
C ALA A 36 3.36 -19.15 19.77
N LEU A 37 4.18 -18.94 18.74
CA LEU A 37 5.60 -18.60 18.87
C LEU A 37 5.85 -17.24 19.52
N ALA A 38 4.96 -16.27 19.28
CA ALA A 38 5.09 -14.91 19.78
C ALA A 38 3.72 -14.24 19.96
N TRP A 39 3.65 -13.19 20.77
CA TRP A 39 2.43 -12.47 21.10
C TRP A 39 2.60 -10.97 20.83
N PRO A 40 2.74 -10.55 19.56
CA PRO A 40 2.94 -9.15 19.23
C PRO A 40 1.73 -8.30 19.56
N GLU A 41 1.97 -7.05 19.94
CA GLU A 41 0.91 -6.07 20.13
C GLU A 41 0.28 -5.68 18.78
N LYS A 42 -0.98 -5.25 18.82
CA LYS A 42 -1.74 -4.84 17.62
C LYS A 42 -0.98 -3.84 16.76
N TYR A 43 -0.43 -2.80 17.38
CA TYR A 43 0.21 -1.70 16.66
C TYR A 43 1.56 -2.09 16.08
N ASP A 44 2.29 -3.01 16.71
CA ASP A 44 3.48 -3.61 16.11
C ASP A 44 3.12 -4.39 14.86
N VAL A 45 2.05 -5.19 14.91
CA VAL A 45 1.58 -5.93 13.73
C VAL A 45 1.22 -4.97 12.60
N LEU A 46 0.48 -3.89 12.88
CA LEU A 46 0.16 -2.88 11.88
C LEU A 46 1.41 -2.19 11.30
N LYS A 47 2.38 -1.85 12.16
CA LYS A 47 3.65 -1.22 11.74
C LYS A 47 4.45 -2.13 10.82
N VAL A 48 4.57 -3.41 11.17
CA VAL A 48 5.30 -4.40 10.36
C VAL A 48 4.57 -4.64 9.04
N LEU A 49 3.26 -4.91 9.06
CA LEU A 49 2.49 -5.12 7.83
C LEU A 49 2.50 -3.89 6.91
N GLY A 50 2.43 -2.69 7.49
CA GLY A 50 2.51 -1.42 6.77
C GLY A 50 3.85 -1.19 6.07
N ALA A 51 4.94 -1.71 6.64
CA ALA A 51 6.27 -1.63 6.06
C ALA A 51 6.52 -2.66 4.94
N LEU A 52 5.65 -3.68 4.78
CA LEU A 52 5.84 -4.81 3.87
C LEU A 52 4.80 -4.92 2.72
N PRO A 53 4.41 -3.84 2.00
CA PRO A 53 3.37 -3.92 0.99
C PRO A 53 3.73 -4.77 -0.23
N ARG A 54 5.03 -4.91 -0.55
CA ARG A 54 5.52 -5.67 -1.72
C ARG A 54 6.24 -6.97 -1.34
N ALA A 55 6.90 -6.99 -0.18
CA ALA A 55 7.72 -8.12 0.25
C ALA A 55 6.90 -9.37 0.65
N MET A 56 5.63 -9.21 1.02
CA MET A 56 4.79 -10.36 1.43
C MET A 56 4.28 -11.21 0.26
N GLY A 57 4.57 -10.85 -0.99
CA GLY A 57 4.07 -11.60 -2.16
C GLY A 57 2.55 -11.55 -2.33
N LEU A 58 1.88 -10.60 -1.66
CA LEU A 58 0.44 -10.41 -1.73
C LEU A 58 0.06 -9.35 -2.78
N THR A 59 -1.11 -9.50 -3.38
CA THR A 59 -1.77 -8.45 -4.12
C THR A 59 -2.11 -7.28 -3.20
N ARG A 60 -2.10 -6.06 -3.76
CA ARG A 60 -2.47 -4.83 -3.03
C ARG A 60 -3.83 -4.94 -2.35
N ALA A 61 -4.79 -5.62 -2.98
CA ALA A 61 -6.13 -5.82 -2.43
C ALA A 61 -6.12 -6.73 -1.20
N ALA A 62 -5.41 -7.86 -1.25
CA ALA A 62 -5.24 -8.78 -0.12
C ALA A 62 -4.49 -8.12 1.04
N TRP A 63 -3.38 -7.44 0.74
CA TRP A 63 -2.62 -6.68 1.73
C TRP A 63 -3.48 -5.62 2.43
N HIS A 64 -4.20 -4.80 1.67
CA HIS A 64 -5.05 -3.75 2.25
C HIS A 64 -6.18 -4.33 3.10
N LEU A 65 -6.81 -5.41 2.64
CA LEU A 65 -7.82 -6.12 3.41
C LEU A 65 -7.27 -6.63 4.75
N LEU A 66 -6.08 -7.23 4.75
CA LEU A 66 -5.44 -7.72 5.98
C LEU A 66 -5.20 -6.58 6.98
N ILE A 67 -4.65 -5.45 6.52
CA ILE A 67 -4.44 -4.28 7.38
C ILE A 67 -5.76 -3.79 7.96
N ARG A 68 -6.80 -3.62 7.14
CA ARG A 68 -8.13 -3.20 7.61
C ARG A 68 -8.72 -4.19 8.62
N MET A 69 -8.52 -5.49 8.40
CA MET A 69 -8.94 -6.52 9.33
C MET A 69 -8.25 -6.35 10.70
N VAL A 70 -6.92 -6.24 10.73
CA VAL A 70 -6.16 -5.99 11.96
C VAL A 70 -6.61 -4.69 12.64
N GLU A 71 -6.74 -3.59 11.90
CA GLU A 71 -7.21 -2.30 12.43
C GLU A 71 -8.56 -2.41 13.16
N LYS A 72 -9.48 -3.24 12.63
CA LYS A 72 -10.84 -3.41 13.15
C LYS A 72 -10.95 -4.42 14.30
N THR A 73 -9.85 -5.06 14.69
CA THR A 73 -9.81 -5.86 15.92
C THR A 73 -9.44 -5.00 17.14
N PRO A 74 -10.00 -5.28 18.33
CA PRO A 74 -9.66 -4.57 19.56
C PRO A 74 -8.22 -4.92 20.01
N ALA A 75 -7.52 -3.99 20.65
CA ALA A 75 -6.10 -4.21 21.02
C ALA A 75 -5.93 -5.34 22.04
N GLU A 76 -6.89 -5.47 22.95
CA GLU A 76 -6.96 -6.50 23.99
C GLU A 76 -7.01 -7.91 23.40
N SER A 77 -7.56 -8.05 22.19
CA SER A 77 -7.61 -9.35 21.50
C SER A 77 -6.22 -9.86 21.07
N TRP A 78 -5.21 -8.98 21.03
CA TRP A 78 -3.84 -9.34 20.66
C TRP A 78 -2.99 -9.81 21.85
N LEU A 79 -3.44 -9.58 23.09
CA LEU A 79 -2.79 -10.07 24.31
C LEU A 79 -2.81 -11.60 24.41
N MET A 80 -2.02 -12.17 25.32
CA MET A 80 -1.82 -13.61 25.48
C MET A 80 -3.12 -14.41 25.69
N THR A 81 -4.06 -13.84 26.44
CA THR A 81 -5.37 -14.46 26.72
C THR A 81 -6.42 -14.16 25.65
N GLY A 82 -6.13 -13.23 24.72
CA GLY A 82 -7.01 -12.79 23.66
C GLY A 82 -6.83 -13.56 22.36
N THR A 83 -7.87 -13.56 21.52
CA THR A 83 -7.79 -14.05 20.13
C THR A 83 -8.26 -12.96 19.18
N PRO A 84 -7.39 -12.44 18.28
CA PRO A 84 -7.80 -11.43 17.32
C PRO A 84 -8.72 -12.07 16.28
N PHE A 85 -10.00 -11.68 16.31
CA PHE A 85 -11.05 -12.33 15.53
C PHE A 85 -12.02 -11.31 14.93
N ILE A 86 -12.53 -11.62 13.72
CA ILE A 86 -13.45 -10.76 12.98
C ILE A 86 -14.73 -11.51 12.63
N TYR A 87 -15.86 -10.92 13.01
CA TYR A 87 -17.21 -11.40 12.71
C TYR A 87 -17.86 -10.68 11.51
N ALA A 88 -17.14 -9.73 10.88
CA ALA A 88 -17.67 -8.89 9.80
C ALA A 88 -18.17 -9.73 8.62
N HIS A 89 -19.34 -9.34 8.09
CA HIS A 89 -19.95 -9.92 6.90
C HIS A 89 -19.28 -9.37 5.62
N ASN A 90 -19.48 -10.03 4.48
CA ASN A 90 -18.88 -9.59 3.22
C ASN A 90 -19.25 -8.15 2.88
N ALA A 91 -20.50 -7.74 3.08
CA ALA A 91 -20.93 -6.35 2.87
C ALA A 91 -20.13 -5.35 3.70
N THR A 92 -19.86 -5.67 4.97
CA THR A 92 -19.03 -4.85 5.87
C THR A 92 -17.58 -4.78 5.40
N LEU A 93 -17.00 -5.92 4.99
CA LEU A 93 -15.62 -5.97 4.49
C LEU A 93 -15.47 -5.19 3.17
N MET A 94 -16.48 -5.25 2.30
CA MET A 94 -16.55 -4.42 1.10
C MET A 94 -16.62 -2.94 1.49
N GLY A 95 -17.45 -2.57 2.46
CA GLY A 95 -17.52 -1.19 2.96
C GLY A 95 -16.20 -0.66 3.52
N TRP A 96 -15.39 -1.50 4.17
CA TRP A 96 -14.07 -1.09 4.69
C TRP A 96 -13.00 -0.91 3.62
N THR A 97 -13.12 -1.62 2.50
CA THR A 97 -12.04 -1.74 1.51
C THR A 97 -12.39 -1.14 0.14
N GLY A 98 -13.66 -0.88 -0.13
CA GLY A 98 -14.17 -0.49 -1.45
C GLY A 98 -14.12 -1.60 -2.50
N LEU A 99 -13.78 -2.84 -2.12
CA LEU A 99 -13.67 -3.96 -3.06
C LEU A 99 -15.04 -4.45 -3.51
N SER A 100 -15.12 -4.92 -4.76
CA SER A 100 -16.24 -5.74 -5.22
C SER A 100 -16.25 -7.11 -4.53
N LEU A 101 -17.39 -7.80 -4.53
CA LEU A 101 -17.51 -9.11 -3.89
C LEU A 101 -16.55 -10.15 -4.50
N SER A 102 -16.34 -10.13 -5.82
CA SER A 102 -15.41 -11.03 -6.50
C SER A 102 -13.96 -10.77 -6.10
N SER A 103 -13.54 -9.50 -6.08
CA SER A 103 -12.22 -9.09 -5.63
C SER A 103 -11.98 -9.41 -4.16
N LEU A 104 -12.97 -9.18 -3.29
CA LEU A 104 -12.92 -9.56 -1.87
C LEU A 104 -12.72 -11.06 -1.71
N ARG A 105 -13.47 -11.90 -2.44
CA ARG A 105 -13.32 -13.37 -2.39
C ARG A 105 -11.93 -13.82 -2.84
N ARG A 106 -11.37 -13.20 -3.87
CA ARG A 106 -10.00 -13.48 -4.36
C ARG A 106 -8.97 -13.10 -3.31
N ALA A 107 -9.04 -11.88 -2.78
CA ALA A 107 -8.17 -11.38 -1.71
C ALA A 107 -8.25 -12.28 -0.46
N MET A 108 -9.45 -12.65 -0.05
CA MET A 108 -9.66 -13.54 1.09
C MET A 108 -9.08 -14.95 0.85
N ARG A 109 -9.13 -15.45 -0.38
CA ARG A 109 -8.48 -16.73 -0.74
C ARG A 109 -6.98 -16.62 -0.61
N GLU A 110 -6.41 -15.59 -1.20
CA GLU A 110 -4.98 -15.32 -1.13
C GLU A 110 -4.46 -15.25 0.31
N LEU A 111 -5.15 -14.52 1.21
CA LEU A 111 -4.78 -14.44 2.62
C LEU A 111 -4.86 -15.80 3.35
N THR A 112 -5.87 -16.62 3.04
CA THR A 112 -6.00 -17.96 3.61
C THR A 112 -4.95 -18.95 3.09
N GLU A 113 -4.59 -18.85 1.80
CA GLU A 113 -3.51 -19.69 1.22
C GLU A 113 -2.14 -19.28 1.77
N ALA A 114 -1.91 -17.98 1.97
CA ALA A 114 -0.72 -17.45 2.62
C ALA A 114 -0.67 -17.74 4.14
N ARG A 115 -1.70 -18.40 4.69
CA ARG A 115 -1.83 -18.75 6.11
C ARG A 115 -1.78 -17.55 7.06
N LEU A 116 -2.17 -16.37 6.58
CA LEU A 116 -2.19 -15.13 7.37
C LEU A 116 -3.48 -14.97 8.18
N LEU A 117 -4.51 -15.75 7.83
CA LEU A 117 -5.73 -15.87 8.60
C LEU A 117 -6.38 -17.23 8.38
N VAL A 118 -7.21 -17.65 9.33
CA VAL A 118 -8.02 -18.88 9.24
C VAL A 118 -9.49 -18.52 9.16
N ALA A 119 -10.16 -19.04 8.13
CA ALA A 119 -11.61 -18.94 8.01
C ALA A 119 -12.30 -20.00 8.87
N CYS A 120 -13.00 -19.56 9.91
CA CYS A 120 -13.82 -20.39 10.76
C CYS A 120 -15.26 -20.34 10.24
N ASP A 121 -15.60 -21.18 9.25
CA ASP A 121 -16.94 -21.20 8.65
C ASP A 121 -17.93 -22.04 9.47
N GLY A 122 -19.14 -21.49 9.68
CA GLY A 122 -20.25 -22.16 10.36
C GLY A 122 -21.07 -23.02 9.41
N ARG A 123 -21.96 -23.86 9.95
CA ARG A 123 -22.80 -24.78 9.16
C ARG A 123 -23.64 -24.05 8.10
N ASN A 124 -24.11 -22.85 8.42
CA ASN A 124 -25.02 -22.07 7.56
C ASN A 124 -24.33 -20.85 6.90
N GLY A 125 -23.00 -20.73 6.98
CA GLY A 125 -22.25 -19.57 6.45
C GLY A 125 -22.45 -18.24 7.19
N GLN A 126 -23.34 -18.20 8.19
CA GLN A 126 -23.55 -17.06 9.08
C GLN A 126 -22.34 -16.85 9.99
N ARG A 127 -22.06 -15.59 10.34
CA ARG A 127 -20.92 -15.20 11.21
C ARG A 127 -21.43 -14.73 12.56
N GLY A 128 -20.65 -14.96 13.60
CA GLY A 128 -21.01 -14.60 14.96
C GLY A 128 -20.45 -15.56 16.00
N ARG A 129 -20.86 -15.37 17.25
CA ARG A 129 -20.60 -16.32 18.31
C ARG A 129 -21.82 -17.22 18.49
N ARG A 130 -21.59 -18.53 18.59
CA ARG A 130 -22.65 -19.51 18.80
C ARG A 130 -22.31 -20.40 19.96
N TRP A 131 -23.15 -20.37 20.99
CA TRP A 131 -23.11 -21.37 22.05
C TRP A 131 -23.39 -22.77 21.48
N GLN A 132 -22.54 -23.75 21.77
CA GLN A 132 -22.70 -25.15 21.37
C GLN A 132 -22.84 -26.10 22.58
N GLY A 133 -23.52 -25.66 23.64
CA GLY A 133 -23.79 -26.52 24.80
C GLY A 133 -22.49 -26.89 25.52
N GLU A 134 -22.28 -28.18 25.80
CA GLU A 134 -21.08 -28.72 26.47
C GLU A 134 -19.76 -28.41 25.76
N GLY A 135 -19.79 -28.15 24.45
CA GLY A 135 -18.60 -27.79 23.66
C GLY A 135 -18.17 -26.32 23.76
N GLY A 136 -18.87 -25.51 24.54
CA GLY A 136 -18.58 -24.09 24.72
C GLY A 136 -18.99 -23.17 23.55
N GLU A 137 -18.48 -21.94 23.56
CA GLU A 137 -18.80 -20.92 22.55
C GLU A 137 -17.93 -21.11 21.29
N LYS A 138 -18.57 -21.42 20.15
CA LYS A 138 -17.90 -21.51 18.85
C LYS A 138 -17.96 -20.18 18.10
N GLN A 139 -16.80 -19.64 17.77
CA GLN A 139 -16.67 -18.42 16.98
C GLN A 139 -16.69 -18.74 15.48
N VAL A 140 -17.51 -18.00 14.73
CA VAL A 140 -17.66 -18.15 13.28
C VAL A 140 -17.32 -16.83 12.59
N GLY A 141 -16.31 -16.85 11.72
CA GLY A 141 -15.71 -15.65 11.13
C GLY A 141 -14.26 -15.87 10.72
N PHE A 142 -13.40 -14.88 10.95
CA PHE A 142 -11.98 -14.94 10.60
C PHE A 142 -11.09 -14.81 11.83
N ASN A 143 -10.24 -15.80 12.04
CA ASN A 143 -9.22 -15.79 13.08
C ASN A 143 -7.91 -15.23 12.51
N LEU A 144 -7.40 -14.16 13.11
CA LEU A 144 -6.12 -13.52 12.75
C LEU A 144 -4.95 -13.99 13.63
N ALA A 145 -5.18 -14.88 14.59
CA ALA A 145 -4.14 -15.40 15.47
C ALA A 145 -3.01 -16.11 14.69
N SER A 146 -3.26 -16.54 13.45
CA SER A 146 -2.23 -17.08 12.55
C SER A 146 -1.04 -16.12 12.35
N LEU A 147 -1.26 -14.81 12.47
CA LEU A 147 -0.18 -13.81 12.41
C LEU A 147 0.84 -13.97 13.54
N ARG A 148 0.43 -14.51 14.70
CA ARG A 148 1.32 -14.80 15.83
C ARG A 148 2.36 -15.87 15.48
N TYR A 149 1.95 -16.88 14.73
CA TYR A 149 2.84 -17.96 14.25
C TYR A 149 3.78 -17.50 13.15
N ARG A 150 3.38 -16.45 12.42
CA ARG A 150 4.17 -15.86 11.34
C ARG A 150 5.01 -14.68 11.79
N TRP A 151 4.92 -14.31 13.06
CA TRP A 151 5.58 -13.12 13.58
C TRP A 151 7.10 -13.14 13.37
N PRO A 152 7.84 -14.22 13.70
CA PRO A 152 9.28 -14.26 13.44
C PRO A 152 9.62 -14.11 11.95
N GLN A 153 8.86 -14.77 11.07
CA GLN A 153 9.08 -14.67 9.63
C GLN A 153 8.78 -13.25 9.10
N LEU A 154 7.75 -12.59 9.63
CA LEU A 154 7.42 -11.21 9.28
C LEU A 154 8.52 -10.23 9.73
N LEU A 155 9.15 -10.47 10.89
CA LEU A 155 10.28 -9.68 11.35
C LEU A 155 11.52 -9.88 10.46
N ASN A 156 11.81 -11.11 10.04
CA ASN A 156 12.90 -11.38 9.10
C ASN A 156 12.65 -10.67 7.76
N LEU A 157 11.44 -10.77 7.21
CA LEU A 157 11.06 -10.05 5.99
C LEU A 157 11.19 -8.52 6.13
N LEU A 158 10.89 -7.99 7.32
CA LEU A 158 11.07 -6.57 7.62
C LEU A 158 12.54 -6.17 7.62
N GLU A 159 13.41 -6.98 8.21
CA GLU A 159 14.84 -6.73 8.22
C GLU A 159 15.41 -6.78 6.81
N ASP A 160 15.05 -7.78 6.01
CA ASP A 160 15.46 -7.91 4.61
C ASP A 160 15.00 -6.70 3.78
N GLU A 161 13.75 -6.27 3.95
CA GLU A 161 13.22 -5.09 3.26
C GLU A 161 13.94 -3.80 3.71
N ARG A 162 14.31 -3.67 4.99
CA ARG A 162 15.12 -2.54 5.47
C ARG A 162 16.51 -2.56 4.84
N ARG A 163 17.20 -3.70 4.85
CA ARG A 163 18.52 -3.88 4.21
C ARG A 163 18.45 -3.53 2.73
N ARG A 164 17.42 -4.03 2.03
CA ARG A 164 17.18 -3.72 0.61
C ARG A 164 17.01 -2.22 0.36
N ARG A 165 16.20 -1.53 1.16
CA ARG A 165 16.00 -0.07 1.04
C ARG A 165 17.27 0.72 1.33
N SER A 166 18.01 0.35 2.36
CA SER A 166 19.30 0.97 2.70
C SER A 166 20.31 0.79 1.57
N HIS A 167 20.38 -0.40 0.96
CA HIS A 167 21.29 -0.64 -0.17
C HIS A 167 20.87 0.15 -1.42
N VAL A 168 19.57 0.24 -1.71
CA VAL A 168 19.07 1.12 -2.79
C VAL A 168 19.43 2.58 -2.53
N ALA A 169 19.23 3.08 -1.31
CA ALA A 169 19.60 4.46 -0.95
C ALA A 169 21.12 4.68 -1.11
N PHE A 170 21.93 3.80 -0.54
CA PHE A 170 23.39 3.84 -0.65
C PHE A 170 23.86 3.87 -2.10
N LEU A 171 23.37 2.98 -2.97
CA LEU A 171 23.75 2.99 -4.38
C LEU A 171 23.31 4.26 -5.08
N ARG A 172 22.14 4.81 -4.73
CA ARG A 172 21.69 6.07 -5.32
C ARG A 172 22.60 7.24 -4.97
N ASP A 173 23.05 7.29 -3.72
CA ASP A 173 23.96 8.32 -3.23
C ASP A 173 25.36 8.14 -3.85
N ALA A 174 25.90 6.92 -3.86
CA ALA A 174 27.18 6.60 -4.50
C ALA A 174 27.19 6.93 -6.00
N ILE A 175 26.10 6.64 -6.72
CA ILE A 175 25.91 7.06 -8.12
C ILE A 175 25.90 8.58 -8.23
N ALA A 176 25.27 9.31 -7.30
CA ALA A 176 25.25 10.78 -7.30
C ALA A 176 26.68 11.34 -7.22
N ASP A 177 27.39 10.92 -6.19
CA ASP A 177 28.72 11.43 -5.87
C ASP A 177 29.72 11.13 -6.99
N LEU A 178 29.65 9.92 -7.56
CA LEU A 178 30.50 9.55 -8.68
C LEU A 178 30.12 10.31 -9.95
N ASN A 179 28.83 10.57 -10.18
CA ASN A 179 28.38 11.37 -11.30
C ASN A 179 29.00 12.76 -11.30
N ASP A 180 28.95 13.45 -10.16
CA ASP A 180 29.47 14.81 -10.02
C ASP A 180 30.97 14.83 -10.30
N ARG A 181 31.72 13.84 -9.80
CA ARG A 181 33.16 13.70 -10.10
C ARG A 181 33.43 13.45 -11.58
N VAL A 182 32.68 12.55 -12.22
CA VAL A 182 32.82 12.25 -13.65
C VAL A 182 32.52 13.49 -14.48
N ARG A 183 31.46 14.21 -14.17
CA ARG A 183 31.06 15.43 -14.89
C ARG A 183 32.10 16.53 -14.78
N VAL A 184 32.60 16.82 -13.58
CA VAL A 184 33.66 17.83 -13.38
C VAL A 184 34.92 17.48 -14.19
N LEU A 185 35.33 16.20 -14.18
CA LEU A 185 36.49 15.77 -14.96
C LEU A 185 36.24 15.79 -16.47
N ALA A 186 35.06 15.39 -16.92
CA ALA A 186 34.68 15.41 -18.33
C ALA A 186 34.62 16.84 -18.86
N GLU A 187 34.04 17.77 -18.10
CA GLU A 187 34.02 19.21 -18.43
C GLU A 187 35.45 19.78 -18.51
N ALA A 188 36.35 19.40 -17.60
CA ALA A 188 37.75 19.81 -17.65
C ALA A 188 38.53 19.22 -18.85
N CYS A 189 38.05 18.13 -19.44
CA CYS A 189 38.65 17.49 -20.63
C CYS A 189 37.87 17.78 -21.92
N ASP A 190 36.85 18.66 -21.87
CA ASP A 190 35.89 18.94 -22.95
C ASP A 190 35.24 17.67 -23.55
N ASP A 191 35.04 16.65 -22.72
CA ASP A 191 34.45 15.36 -23.13
C ASP A 191 32.93 15.36 -22.93
N LEU A 192 32.23 16.03 -23.85
CA LEU A 192 30.77 16.14 -23.81
C LEU A 192 30.07 14.78 -23.83
N ALA A 193 30.62 13.79 -24.54
CA ALA A 193 30.01 12.46 -24.65
C ALA A 193 29.95 11.77 -23.28
N THR A 194 31.05 11.80 -22.52
CA THR A 194 31.09 11.23 -21.17
C THR A 194 30.19 12.01 -20.20
N ALA A 195 30.17 13.35 -20.29
CA ALA A 195 29.28 14.17 -19.46
C ALA A 195 27.80 13.86 -19.71
N MET A 196 27.40 13.67 -20.98
CA MET A 196 26.03 13.32 -21.35
C MET A 196 25.61 11.94 -20.84
N GLU A 197 26.47 10.92 -21.00
CA GLU A 197 26.16 9.57 -20.51
C GLU A 197 26.10 9.52 -18.99
N ALA A 198 26.99 10.24 -18.29
CA ALA A 198 26.88 10.42 -16.84
C ALA A 198 25.53 11.03 -16.47
N ALA A 199 25.13 12.15 -17.09
CA ALA A 199 23.84 12.78 -16.82
C ALA A 199 22.64 11.86 -17.10
N ARG A 200 22.73 11.00 -18.12
CA ARG A 200 21.72 9.98 -18.42
C ARG A 200 21.57 8.97 -17.28
N LEU A 201 22.69 8.41 -16.78
CA LEU A 201 22.68 7.43 -15.67
C LEU A 201 22.10 8.04 -14.39
N LEU A 202 22.41 9.31 -14.09
CA LEU A 202 21.86 10.05 -12.95
C LEU A 202 20.32 10.13 -13.00
N ARG A 203 19.75 10.32 -14.20
CA ARG A 203 18.30 10.36 -14.41
C ARG A 203 17.66 8.97 -14.25
N LEU A 204 18.28 7.93 -14.81
CA LEU A 204 17.77 6.55 -14.74
C LEU A 204 17.74 6.00 -13.31
N ARG A 205 18.73 6.38 -12.49
CA ARG A 205 18.83 6.03 -11.07
C ARG A 205 17.54 6.28 -10.29
N LEU A 206 16.91 7.44 -10.48
CA LEU A 206 15.73 7.86 -9.68
C LEU A 206 14.50 6.97 -9.91
N ARG A 207 14.38 6.39 -11.11
CA ARG A 207 13.24 5.54 -11.51
C ARG A 207 13.50 4.05 -11.25
N THR A 208 14.72 3.69 -10.88
CA THR A 208 15.14 2.30 -10.73
C THR A 208 15.09 1.89 -9.27
N GLU A 209 14.30 0.86 -8.96
CA GLU A 209 14.21 0.26 -7.62
C GLU A 209 14.96 -1.09 -7.54
N ASN A 210 15.36 -1.65 -8.68
CA ASN A 210 16.13 -2.90 -8.75
C ASN A 210 17.60 -2.62 -8.40
N LEU A 211 18.12 -3.37 -7.44
CA LEU A 211 19.50 -3.30 -6.96
C LEU A 211 20.51 -3.63 -8.06
N ASP A 212 20.27 -4.67 -8.86
CA ASP A 212 21.21 -5.13 -9.88
C ASP A 212 21.45 -4.04 -10.93
N ARG A 213 20.36 -3.44 -11.42
CA ARG A 213 20.43 -2.32 -12.38
C ARG A 213 21.10 -1.08 -11.79
N LEU A 214 20.90 -0.80 -10.50
CA LEU A 214 21.62 0.29 -9.83
C LEU A 214 23.12 -0.03 -9.72
N GLY A 215 23.48 -1.29 -9.45
CA GLY A 215 24.86 -1.78 -9.51
C GLY A 215 25.49 -1.57 -10.89
N GLU A 216 24.79 -1.99 -11.95
CA GLU A 216 25.22 -1.79 -13.35
C GLU A 216 25.48 -0.31 -13.67
N TYR A 217 24.60 0.60 -13.24
CA TYR A 217 24.81 2.04 -13.46
C TYR A 217 26.03 2.58 -12.70
N HIS A 218 26.22 2.12 -11.46
CA HIS A 218 27.36 2.52 -10.66
C HIS A 218 28.67 2.03 -11.27
N ASP A 219 28.72 0.79 -11.74
CA ASP A 219 29.91 0.24 -12.39
C ASP A 219 30.17 0.88 -13.76
N ARG A 220 29.12 1.21 -14.52
CA ARG A 220 29.27 2.00 -15.75
C ARG A 220 29.84 3.39 -15.49
N LEU A 221 29.44 4.05 -14.40
CA LEU A 221 30.03 5.33 -14.00
C LEU A 221 31.49 5.20 -13.58
N LYS A 222 31.88 4.11 -12.91
CA LYS A 222 33.30 3.84 -12.62
C LYS A 222 34.10 3.70 -13.90
N GLU A 223 33.58 2.98 -14.88
CA GLU A 223 34.22 2.81 -16.18
C GLU A 223 34.44 4.16 -16.88
N LEU A 224 33.41 5.01 -16.93
CA LEU A 224 33.52 6.38 -17.47
C LEU A 224 34.55 7.21 -16.70
N TRP A 225 34.56 7.12 -15.37
CA TRP A 225 35.54 7.81 -14.54
C TRP A 225 36.97 7.37 -14.86
N HIS A 226 37.20 6.07 -15.03
CA HIS A 226 38.50 5.54 -15.42
C HIS A 226 38.90 6.03 -16.82
N GLN A 227 38.00 5.98 -17.80
CA GLN A 227 38.24 6.44 -19.17
C GLN A 227 38.69 7.90 -19.22
N VAL A 228 37.97 8.80 -18.53
CA VAL A 228 38.31 10.24 -18.48
C VAL A 228 39.65 10.46 -17.75
N ARG A 229 39.93 9.71 -16.68
CA ARG A 229 41.21 9.84 -15.95
C ARG A 229 42.41 9.35 -16.74
N THR A 230 42.26 8.30 -17.55
CA THR A 230 43.36 7.73 -18.34
C THR A 230 43.60 8.47 -19.64
N ARG A 231 42.72 9.41 -20.01
CA ARG A 231 42.86 10.17 -21.25
C ARG A 231 44.07 11.10 -21.14
N PRO A 232 45.00 11.10 -22.12
CA PRO A 232 46.13 12.03 -22.12
C PRO A 232 45.59 13.46 -22.13
N ARG A 233 45.96 14.27 -21.14
CA ARG A 233 45.73 15.72 -21.23
C ARG A 233 46.60 16.25 -22.36
N PRO A 234 46.08 17.06 -23.29
CA PRO A 234 46.93 17.79 -24.20
C PRO A 234 47.90 18.61 -23.34
N VAL A 235 49.20 18.32 -23.45
CA VAL A 235 50.22 19.16 -22.86
C VAL A 235 50.18 20.45 -23.66
N ASP A 236 49.74 21.53 -23.05
CA ASP A 236 49.98 22.87 -23.57
C ASP A 236 51.50 23.05 -23.60
N ASN A 237 52.13 22.75 -24.74
CA ASN A 237 53.50 23.14 -24.98
C ASN A 237 53.50 24.67 -24.96
N PRO A 238 54.16 25.33 -23.99
CA PRO A 238 54.30 26.76 -24.04
C PRO A 238 55.22 27.06 -25.23
N VAL A 239 54.63 27.42 -26.37
CA VAL A 239 55.37 27.98 -27.49
C VAL A 239 56.03 29.26 -26.97
N GLN A 240 57.34 29.18 -26.79
CA GLN A 240 58.21 30.32 -26.59
C GLN A 240 58.15 31.18 -27.86
N SER A 241 57.37 32.25 -27.80
CA SER A 241 57.52 33.38 -28.71
C SER A 241 57.55 34.66 -27.88
N SER A 242 58.76 35.13 -27.58
CA SER A 242 59.05 36.49 -27.12
C SER A 242 59.00 37.49 -28.30
N PRO A 243 59.22 38.81 -28.09
CA PRO A 243 58.26 39.76 -27.56
C PRO A 243 57.99 40.91 -28.56
N GLY A 244 56.74 41.33 -28.71
CA GLY A 244 56.34 42.49 -29.53
C GLY A 244 55.56 43.51 -28.72
N THR A 245 56.26 44.53 -28.25
CA THR A 245 55.75 45.66 -27.47
C THR A 245 54.75 46.52 -28.24
N VAL A 246 53.52 46.69 -27.72
CA VAL A 246 52.80 47.99 -27.77
C VAL A 246 52.04 48.19 -26.46
N ARG A 247 52.49 49.17 -25.69
CA ARG A 247 51.80 49.77 -24.53
C ARG A 247 50.48 50.40 -24.98
N LYS A 248 49.38 50.05 -24.31
CA LYS A 248 48.29 50.99 -24.02
C LYS A 248 47.88 50.84 -22.56
N SER A 249 48.25 51.85 -21.79
CA SER A 249 47.87 52.06 -20.40
C SER A 249 46.36 52.31 -20.31
N ALA A 250 45.63 51.40 -19.65
CA ALA A 250 44.36 51.73 -19.03
C ALA A 250 44.60 51.84 -17.52
N GLN A 251 44.25 53.00 -16.99
CA GLN A 251 44.48 53.42 -15.61
C GLN A 251 43.72 52.54 -14.62
N CYS A 252 44.40 52.26 -13.52
CA CYS A 252 43.87 51.62 -12.32
C CYS A 252 43.02 52.60 -11.51
N THR A 253 41.77 52.24 -11.19
CA THR A 253 40.95 52.76 -10.08
C THR A 253 39.99 51.66 -9.60
N PRO A 254 39.41 51.74 -8.40
CA PRO A 254 39.96 51.16 -7.18
C PRO A 254 39.21 49.90 -6.72
N LYS A 255 39.86 49.19 -5.80
CA LYS A 255 39.38 48.05 -5.02
C LYS A 255 38.04 48.36 -4.32
N MET A 256 36.92 47.91 -4.90
CA MET A 256 35.66 47.79 -4.18
C MET A 256 35.61 46.42 -3.50
N ALA A 257 35.50 46.43 -2.18
CA ALA A 257 35.14 45.22 -1.42
C ALA A 257 33.76 44.73 -1.88
N PRO A 258 33.50 43.41 -1.93
CA PRO A 258 32.18 42.91 -2.26
C PRO A 258 31.21 43.38 -1.18
N MET A 259 30.20 44.16 -1.56
CA MET A 259 29.05 44.35 -0.69
C MET A 259 28.44 42.98 -0.41
N GLY A 260 28.30 42.65 0.88
CA GLY A 260 27.65 41.43 1.31
C GLY A 260 26.29 41.28 0.64
N ALA A 261 25.93 40.05 0.27
CA ALA A 261 24.66 39.76 -0.36
C ALA A 261 23.51 40.18 0.58
N THR A 262 22.88 41.32 0.30
CA THR A 262 21.56 41.67 0.85
C THR A 262 20.49 40.93 0.06
N SER A 263 20.60 39.60 -0.04
CA SER A 263 19.49 38.74 -0.44
C SER A 263 18.62 38.48 0.79
N GLY A 264 17.92 39.52 1.25
CA GLY A 264 16.74 39.33 2.07
C GLY A 264 15.75 38.56 1.21
N THR A 265 15.42 37.33 1.60
CA THR A 265 14.31 36.56 1.03
C THR A 265 13.06 37.44 1.04
N HIS A 266 12.57 37.81 -0.14
CA HIS A 266 11.31 38.51 -0.30
C HIS A 266 10.20 37.53 0.06
N TYR A 267 9.86 37.42 1.35
CA TYR A 267 8.64 36.73 1.75
C TYR A 267 7.46 37.57 1.27
N THR A 268 6.74 37.06 0.28
CA THR A 268 5.39 37.54 0.00
C THR A 268 4.53 37.16 1.21
N GLU A 269 4.35 38.08 2.15
CA GLU A 269 3.31 37.96 3.17
C GLU A 269 1.96 37.97 2.46
N SER A 270 1.36 36.80 2.27
CA SER A 270 -0.05 36.71 1.94
C SER A 270 -0.83 37.24 3.15
N LYS A 271 -1.40 38.45 3.05
CA LYS A 271 -2.45 38.92 3.98
C LYS A 271 -3.71 38.06 3.77
N ASN A 272 -3.69 36.82 4.25
CA ASN A 272 -4.84 35.91 4.21
C ASN A 272 -5.60 35.85 5.54
N ASN A 273 -5.28 36.76 6.47
CA ASN A 273 -5.98 36.93 7.75
C ASN A 273 -6.76 38.25 7.79
N GLN A 274 -7.45 38.62 6.71
CA GLN A 274 -8.64 39.45 6.88
C GLN A 274 -9.81 38.50 7.13
N PRO A 275 -10.51 38.59 8.27
CA PRO A 275 -11.77 37.89 8.43
C PRO A 275 -12.73 38.48 7.40
N SER A 276 -13.00 37.75 6.32
CA SER A 276 -14.18 38.03 5.52
C SER A 276 -15.37 37.96 6.46
N ASP A 277 -16.12 39.05 6.57
CA ASP A 277 -17.38 39.09 7.29
C ASP A 277 -18.36 38.13 6.59
N VAL A 278 -18.36 36.88 7.03
CA VAL A 278 -19.28 35.86 6.52
C VAL A 278 -20.62 36.16 7.16
N VAL A 279 -21.50 36.79 6.39
CA VAL A 279 -22.92 36.84 6.71
C VAL A 279 -23.42 35.41 6.78
N VAL A 280 -23.56 34.91 8.00
CA VAL A 280 -24.20 33.64 8.30
C VAL A 280 -25.69 33.77 7.97
N VAL A 281 -26.07 33.44 6.73
CA VAL A 281 -27.47 33.16 6.39
C VAL A 281 -27.78 31.75 6.91
N ALA A 282 -27.81 31.59 8.22
CA ALA A 282 -28.39 30.42 8.84
C ALA A 282 -29.92 30.55 8.74
N ALA A 283 -30.54 29.65 7.97
CA ALA A 283 -31.96 29.40 8.12
C ALA A 283 -32.22 28.90 9.55
N LYS A 284 -32.83 29.75 10.39
CA LYS A 284 -33.48 29.32 11.63
C LYS A 284 -34.58 28.33 11.24
N GLY A 285 -34.33 27.04 11.42
CA GLY A 285 -35.38 26.03 11.32
C GLY A 285 -34.86 24.67 10.88
N ARG A 286 -34.85 23.72 11.82
CA ARG A 286 -34.66 22.29 11.49
C ARG A 286 -35.89 21.82 10.73
N ASN A 287 -35.84 21.76 9.40
CA ASN A 287 -36.85 21.04 8.64
C ASN A 287 -36.60 19.53 8.79
N ARG A 288 -37.34 18.98 9.75
CA ARG A 288 -37.44 17.56 10.09
C ARG A 288 -38.16 16.84 8.95
N ILE A 289 -37.42 16.13 8.10
CA ILE A 289 -37.94 15.33 6.97
C ILE A 289 -38.70 14.06 7.45
N GLU A 290 -38.96 13.91 8.75
CA GLU A 290 -39.70 12.75 9.30
C GLU A 290 -41.23 12.91 9.31
N THR A 291 -41.78 14.10 9.07
CA THR A 291 -43.24 14.33 9.20
C THR A 291 -44.06 13.99 7.95
N MET A 292 -43.45 13.63 6.81
CA MET A 292 -44.21 13.20 5.62
C MET A 292 -44.37 11.68 5.49
N ARG A 293 -43.86 10.87 6.43
CA ARG A 293 -43.99 9.40 6.39
C ARG A 293 -45.04 8.83 7.36
N ARG A 294 -45.77 9.71 8.05
CA ARG A 294 -46.90 9.36 8.92
C ARG A 294 -48.08 10.29 8.65
N ALA A 295 -48.52 10.36 7.40
CA ALA A 295 -49.94 10.56 7.15
C ALA A 295 -50.53 9.14 7.13
N GLY A 296 -51.07 8.73 8.27
CA GLY A 296 -52.00 7.60 8.29
C GLY A 296 -53.15 7.99 7.36
N HIS A 297 -53.40 7.14 6.37
CA HIS A 297 -54.70 7.09 5.74
C HIS A 297 -55.56 6.33 6.75
N ASP A 298 -56.19 7.08 7.65
CA ASP A 298 -57.44 6.63 8.25
C ASP A 298 -58.49 6.83 7.18
N ASP A 299 -59.05 5.74 6.67
CA ASP A 299 -60.32 5.72 5.96
C ASP A 299 -61.08 4.46 6.36
N PRO A 300 -62.41 4.51 6.35
CA PRO A 300 -63.29 3.89 7.32
C PRO A 300 -63.69 2.48 6.87
N ASP A 301 -64.41 1.77 7.75
CA ASP A 301 -65.17 0.57 7.42
C ASP A 301 -65.84 0.69 6.05
N ASP A 302 -65.42 -0.15 5.11
CA ASP A 302 -66.14 -0.37 3.85
C ASP A 302 -66.14 -1.88 3.55
N ASP A 303 -67.15 -2.55 4.13
CA ASP A 303 -67.56 -3.91 3.82
C ASP A 303 -68.05 -3.96 2.36
N ASN A 304 -67.19 -4.38 1.44
CA ASN A 304 -67.60 -4.67 0.08
C ASN A 304 -67.08 -6.05 -0.39
N PRO A 305 -67.95 -7.08 -0.50
CA PRO A 305 -67.55 -8.47 -0.72
C PRO A 305 -67.25 -8.82 -2.19
N LEU A 306 -66.81 -7.87 -3.01
CA LEU A 306 -66.64 -8.06 -4.47
C LEU A 306 -65.23 -7.80 -5.00
N ARG A 307 -64.18 -8.04 -4.20
CA ARG A 307 -62.78 -7.99 -4.63
C ARG A 307 -62.06 -9.35 -4.71
N GLU A 308 -62.79 -10.44 -4.92
CA GLU A 308 -62.19 -11.78 -5.02
C GLU A 308 -61.53 -12.13 -6.37
N HIS A 309 -61.56 -11.25 -7.38
CA HIS A 309 -60.98 -11.57 -8.69
C HIS A 309 -60.02 -10.49 -9.19
N SER A 310 -58.87 -10.35 -8.52
CA SER A 310 -57.67 -9.78 -9.12
C SER A 310 -56.50 -10.73 -8.93
N ALA A 311 -56.00 -11.30 -10.04
CA ALA A 311 -54.89 -12.25 -10.08
C ALA A 311 -53.53 -11.69 -9.59
N LEU A 312 -53.50 -10.45 -9.06
CA LEU A 312 -52.30 -9.77 -8.57
C LEU A 312 -52.42 -9.26 -7.13
N GLY A 313 -53.48 -9.63 -6.41
CA GLY A 313 -53.62 -9.31 -4.98
C GLY A 313 -52.62 -10.10 -4.12
N GLY A 314 -51.46 -9.52 -3.82
CA GLY A 314 -50.47 -10.10 -2.91
C GLY A 314 -49.00 -9.83 -3.23
N PHE A 315 -48.68 -9.23 -4.37
CA PHE A 315 -47.29 -8.93 -4.73
C PHE A 315 -46.79 -7.64 -4.07
N LYS A 316 -45.89 -7.76 -3.08
CA LYS A 316 -45.10 -6.61 -2.58
C LYS A 316 -44.06 -6.24 -3.64
N GLY A 317 -44.28 -5.11 -4.31
CA GLY A 317 -43.35 -4.56 -5.30
C GLY A 317 -41.95 -4.37 -4.70
N THR A 318 -40.99 -5.16 -5.18
CA THR A 318 -39.55 -4.92 -4.95
C THR A 318 -38.92 -4.49 -6.27
N ALA A 319 -37.86 -3.69 -6.20
CA ALA A 319 -37.23 -2.93 -7.31
C ALA A 319 -36.64 -3.77 -8.48
N MET A 320 -37.01 -5.04 -8.60
CA MET A 320 -36.58 -5.94 -9.68
C MET A 320 -37.56 -6.00 -10.86
N PHE A 321 -38.67 -5.24 -10.85
CA PHE A 321 -39.65 -5.25 -11.94
C PHE A 321 -39.35 -4.28 -13.09
N TYR A 322 -38.44 -3.32 -12.92
CA TYR A 322 -38.15 -2.29 -13.93
C TYR A 322 -37.12 -2.70 -15.00
N LEU A 323 -36.60 -3.93 -15.00
CA LEU A 323 -35.63 -4.41 -15.99
C LEU A 323 -36.21 -5.43 -16.98
N THR A 324 -37.51 -5.37 -17.24
CA THR A 324 -38.16 -6.27 -18.22
C THR A 324 -39.10 -5.55 -19.18
N ILE A 325 -38.77 -4.32 -19.60
CA ILE A 325 -39.38 -3.73 -20.81
C ILE A 325 -38.34 -2.85 -21.50
N CYS A 326 -37.44 -3.47 -22.25
CA CYS A 326 -36.80 -2.90 -23.44
C CYS A 326 -36.32 -4.09 -24.29
N PRO A 327 -36.98 -4.40 -25.42
CA PRO A 327 -36.39 -5.31 -26.41
C PRO A 327 -35.21 -4.64 -27.14
N ALA A 328 -34.39 -5.49 -27.75
CA ALA A 328 -33.08 -5.26 -28.37
C ALA A 328 -32.90 -3.96 -29.17
#